data_AF-A0A8J3QEA5-F1
#
_entry.id   AF-A0A8J3QEA5-F1
#
_cell.length_a   1.000
_cell.length_b   1.000
_cell.length_c   1.000
_cell.angle_alpha   90.00
_cell.angle_beta   90.00
_cell.angle_gamma   90.00
#
_symmetry.space_group_name_H-M   'P 1'
#
loop_
_entity.id
_entity.type
_entity.pdbx_description
1 polymer ?
#
loop_
_entity_poly.entity_id
_entity_poly.type
_entity_poly.pdbx_seq_one_letter_code
_entity_poly.pdbx_strand_id
1 'polypeptide(L)' 'MLHALWRTEYEDDIAEIRAWAEEAEAKGWVDSARRHREHLARLDALEKPWEQKRAT' A
#
# COMPACT_ATOMS: atom_id res chain seq x y z
N MET A 1 4.31 12.16 -17.45
CA MET A 1 2.87 11.85 -17.35
C MET A 1 2.62 10.44 -16.82
N LEU A 2 3.09 9.37 -17.48
CA LEU A 2 2.85 7.98 -17.04
C LEU A 2 3.33 7.70 -15.60
N HIS A 3 4.54 8.13 -15.23
CA HIS A 3 5.08 7.92 -13.87
C HIS A 3 4.28 8.59 -12.73
N ALA A 4 3.61 9.72 -13.01
CA ALA A 4 2.83 10.41 -11.98
C ALA A 4 1.49 9.70 -11.74
N LEU A 5 0.86 9.21 -12.82
CA LEU A 5 -0.36 8.42 -12.75
C LEU A 5 -0.15 7.13 -11.92
N TRP A 6 0.94 6.42 -12.19
CA TRP A 6 1.30 5.18 -11.49
C TRP A 6 1.59 5.41 -10.00
N ARG A 7 2.12 6.59 -9.65
CA ARG A 7 2.36 6.94 -8.25
C ARG A 7 1.05 7.22 -7.52
N THR A 8 0.15 7.98 -8.12
CA THR A 8 -1.17 8.26 -7.53
C THR A 8 -1.97 6.98 -7.34
N GLU A 9 -2.06 6.14 -8.37
CA GLU A 9 -2.76 4.85 -8.29
C GLU A 9 -2.17 3.95 -7.19
N TYR A 10 -0.84 3.90 -7.08
CA TYR A 10 -0.17 3.13 -6.03
C TYR A 10 -0.40 3.70 -4.61
N GLU A 11 -0.40 5.03 -4.46
CA GLU A 11 -0.68 5.68 -3.18
C GLU A 11 -2.16 5.49 -2.77
N ASP A 12 -3.09 5.52 -3.72
CA ASP A 12 -4.52 5.25 -3.51
C ASP A 12 -4.76 3.79 -3.11
N ASP A 13 -4.14 2.83 -3.80
CA ASP A 13 -4.21 1.40 -3.46
C ASP A 13 -3.70 1.15 -2.02
N ILE A 14 -2.60 1.78 -1.62
CA ILE A 14 -2.09 1.68 -0.24
C ILE A 14 -3.10 2.22 0.78
N ALA A 15 -3.73 3.36 0.49
CA ALA A 15 -4.71 3.97 1.38
C ALA A 15 -5.94 3.05 1.56
N GLU A 16 -6.42 2.45 0.46
CA GLU A 16 -7.54 1.52 0.49
C GLU A 16 -7.20 0.25 1.28
N ILE A 17 -6.04 -0.36 1.05
CA ILE A 17 -5.63 -1.57 1.78
C ILE A 17 -5.43 -1.28 3.28
N ARG A 18 -4.94 -0.09 3.64
CA ARG A 18 -4.87 0.35 5.05
C ARG A 18 -6.25 0.44 5.68
N ALA A 19 -7.21 1.06 5.00
CA ALA A 19 -8.59 1.14 5.48
C ALA A 19 -9.20 -0.25 5.72
N TRP A 20 -8.96 -1.22 4.83
CA TRP A 20 -9.40 -2.60 5.04
C TRP A 20 -8.73 -3.29 6.22
N ALA A 21 -7.43 -3.03 6.45
CA ALA A 21 -6.74 -3.55 7.63
C ALA A 21 -7.36 -3.00 8.93
N GLU A 22 -7.58 -1.69 9.00
CA GLU A 22 -8.20 -1.02 10.15
C GLU A 22 -9.63 -1.49 10.38
N GLU A 23 -10.43 -1.65 9.32
CA GLU A 23 -11.79 -2.18 9.41
C GLU A 23 -11.80 -3.63 9.90
N ALA A 24 -10.90 -4.47 9.38
CA ALA A 24 -10.76 -5.85 9.82
C ALA A 24 -10.36 -5.92 11.30
N GLU A 25 -9.48 -5.03 11.77
CA GLU A 25 -9.10 -4.93 13.19
C GLU A 25 -10.29 -4.50 14.07
N ALA A 26 -11.02 -3.47 13.65
CA ALA A 26 -12.19 -2.98 14.37
C ALA A 26 -13.30 -4.04 14.49
N LYS A 27 -13.41 -4.93 13.50
CA LYS A 27 -14.36 -6.06 13.49
C LYS A 27 -13.82 -7.34 14.13
N GLY A 28 -12.56 -7.36 14.58
CA GLY A 28 -11.93 -8.55 15.16
C GLY A 28 -11.59 -9.66 14.15
N TRP A 29 -11.52 -9.33 12.86
CA TRP A 29 -11.16 -10.25 11.77
C TRP A 29 -9.64 -10.43 11.67
N VAL A 30 -9.07 -11.10 12.68
CA VAL A 30 -7.61 -11.23 12.89
C VAL A 30 -6.86 -11.70 11.64
N ASP A 31 -7.34 -12.74 10.97
CA ASP A 31 -6.68 -13.25 9.76
C ASP A 31 -6.77 -12.29 8.57
N SER A 32 -7.88 -11.56 8.43
CA SER A 32 -8.04 -10.57 7.37
C SER A 32 -7.10 -9.40 7.61
N ALA A 33 -7.08 -8.85 8.83
CA ALA A 33 -6.17 -7.79 9.22
C ALA A 33 -4.71 -8.17 8.98
N ARG A 34 -4.31 -9.40 9.38
CA ARG A 34 -2.96 -9.92 9.12
C ARG A 34 -2.64 -9.95 7.63
N ARG A 35 -3.54 -10.47 6.79
CA ARG A 35 -3.32 -10.53 5.33
C ARG A 35 -3.18 -9.15 4.70
N HIS A 36 -4.00 -8.18 5.11
CA HIS A 36 -3.90 -6.80 4.62
C HIS A 36 -2.57 -6.15 5.04
N ARG A 37 -2.12 -6.36 6.29
CA ARG A 37 -0.80 -5.89 6.76
C ARG A 37 0.36 -6.55 6.02
N GLU A 38 0.30 -7.86 5.79
CA GLU A 38 1.30 -8.57 4.96
C GLU A 38 1.32 -8.02 3.53
N HIS A 39 0.16 -7.67 2.97
CA HIS A 39 0.09 -7.07 1.64
C HIS A 39 0.75 -5.69 1.59
N LEU A 40 0.47 -4.84 2.59
CA LEU A 40 1.14 -3.54 2.75
C LEU A 40 2.65 -3.67 2.88
N ALA A 41 3.14 -4.65 3.65
CA ALA A 41 4.57 -4.90 3.80
C ALA A 41 5.23 -5.33 2.47
N ARG A 42 4.55 -6.16 1.66
CA ARG A 42 5.04 -6.52 0.32
C ARG A 42 5.09 -5.31 -0.60
N LEU A 43 4.05 -4.47 -0.58
CA LEU A 43 4.01 -3.25 -1.38
C LEU A 43 5.15 -2.31 -0.99
N ASP A 44 5.39 -2.10 0.30
CA ASP A 44 6.46 -1.21 0.77
C ASP A 44 7.86 -1.68 0.36
N ALA A 45 8.06 -3.00 0.27
CA ALA A 45 9.30 -3.63 -0.17
C ALA A 45 9.50 -3.61 -1.70
N LEU A 46 8.50 -3.26 -2.51
CA LEU A 46 8.66 -3.15 -3.96
C LEU A 46 9.53 -1.94 -4.30
N GLU A 47 10.43 -2.11 -5.27
CA GLU A 47 11.14 -0.98 -5.85
C GLU A 47 10.15 -0.06 -6.55
N LYS A 48 10.09 1.19 -6.12
CA LYS A 48 9.20 2.22 -6.66
C LYS A 48 9.99 3.09 -7.64
N PRO A 49 9.77 2.96 -8.98
CA PRO A 49 10.58 3.66 -9.98
C PRO A 49 10.54 5.20 -9.88
N TRP A 50 9.52 5.75 -9.21
CA TRP A 50 9.40 7.19 -8.94
C TRP A 50 10.18 7.67 -7.71
N GLU A 51 10.60 6.78 -6.81
CA GLU A 51 11.43 7.13 -5.64
C GLU A 51 12.91 7.21 -6.03
N GLN A 52 13.36 6.40 -6.98
CA GLN A 52 14.73 6.40 -7.50
C GLN A 52 15.12 7.72 -8.18
N LYS A 53 14.16 8.48 -8.72
CA LYS A 53 14.40 9.80 -9.34
C LYS A 53 14.66 10.94 -8.34
N ARG A 54 14.58 10.71 -7.03
CA ARG A 54 14.86 11.74 -6.01
C ARG A 54 16.30 11.75 -5.49
N ALA A 55 17.12 10.77 -5.89
CA ALA A 55 18.54 10.72 -5.56
C ALA A 55 19.36 11.39 -6.67
N THR A 56 19.30 12.71 -6.79
CA THR A 56 20.27 13.51 -7.56
C THR A 56 20.41 14.89 -6.95
#